data_AF-A0A848U2Q2-F1
#
_entry.id   AF-A0A848U2Q2-F1
#
_cell.length_a   1.000
_cell.length_b   1.000
_cell.length_c   1.000
_cell.angle_alpha   90.00
_cell.angle_beta   90.00
_cell.angle_gamma   90.00
#
_symmetry.space_group_name_H-M   'P 1'
#
loop_
_entity.id
_entity.type
_entity.pdbx_description
1 polymer ?
#
loop_
_entity_poly.entity_id
_entity_poly.type
_entity_poly.pdbx_seq_one_letter_code
_entity_poly.pdbx_strand_id
1 'polypeptide(L)' 'NQVVEEVRKHFSDMVFDTIIQRNVRLSEAPSYGESIIKYDASSKGAANYLNMANELLKKNKETV' A
#
# COMPACT_ATOMS: atom_id res chain seq x y z
N ASN A 1 -8.24 -2.13 -15.67
CA ASN A 1 -8.72 -2.18 -14.27
C ASN A 1 -9.77 -1.09 -14.12
N GLN A 2 -10.98 -1.29 -14.63
CA GLN A 2 -11.96 -0.19 -14.78
C GLN A 2 -12.24 0.55 -13.46
N VAL A 3 -12.40 -0.18 -12.35
CA VAL A 3 -12.62 0.41 -11.02
C VAL A 3 -11.44 1.28 -10.56
N VAL A 4 -10.20 0.86 -10.83
CA VAL A 4 -9.00 1.65 -10.44
C VAL A 4 -8.92 2.94 -11.24
N GLU A 5 -9.25 2.88 -12.53
CA GLU A 5 -9.25 4.04 -13.42
C GLU A 5 -10.34 5.05 -13.01
N GLU A 6 -11.53 4.59 -12.63
CA GLU A 6 -12.61 5.44 -12.11
C GLU A 6 -12.26 6.09 -10.77
N VAL A 7 -11.70 5.33 -9.83
CA VAL A 7 -11.24 5.87 -8.53
C VAL A 7 -10.17 6.94 -8.76
N ARG A 8 -9.19 6.68 -9.62
CA ARG A 8 -8.16 7.67 -9.96
C ARG A 8 -8.75 8.90 -10.63
N LYS A 9 -9.71 8.74 -11.54
CA LYS A 9 -10.36 9.88 -12.21
C LYS A 9 -11.17 10.75 -11.25
N HIS A 10 -11.84 10.15 -10.27
CA HIS A 10 -12.72 10.88 -9.36
C HIS A 10 -11.97 11.54 -8.20
N PHE A 11 -10.96 10.87 -7.66
CA PHE A 11 -10.26 11.30 -6.46
C PHE A 11 -8.86 11.88 -6.74
N SER A 12 -8.33 11.73 -7.96
CA SER A 12 -7.06 12.31 -8.45
C SER A 12 -5.94 12.28 -7.40
N ASP A 13 -5.53 13.45 -6.90
CA ASP A 13 -4.38 13.61 -6.00
C ASP A 13 -4.58 13.01 -4.61
N MET A 14 -5.84 12.73 -4.23
CA MET A 14 -6.16 12.04 -2.96
C MET A 14 -5.85 10.53 -3.01
N VAL A 15 -5.59 9.97 -4.20
CA VAL A 15 -5.27 8.55 -4.35
C VAL A 15 -3.75 8.38 -4.39
N PHE A 16 -3.27 7.31 -3.75
CA PHE A 16 -1.89 6.86 -3.89
C PHE A 16 -1.72 6.06 -5.19
N ASP A 17 -0.57 6.20 -5.84
CA ASP A 17 -0.19 5.41 -7.00
C ASP A 17 0.12 3.96 -6.63
N THR A 18 0.62 3.74 -5.42
CA THR A 18 0.95 2.41 -4.93
C THR A 18 -0.30 1.55 -4.73
N ILE A 19 -0.36 0.41 -5.43
CA ILE A 19 -1.45 -0.57 -5.32
C ILE A 19 -1.10 -1.65 -4.31
N ILE A 20 -1.90 -1.81 -3.26
CA ILE A 20 -1.78 -2.94 -2.34
C ILE A 20 -2.46 -4.17 -2.95
N GLN A 21 -1.66 -5.06 -3.55
CA GLN A 21 -2.15 -6.31 -4.13
C GLN A 21 -2.62 -7.31 -3.06
N ARG A 22 -3.65 -8.08 -3.38
CA ARG A 22 -4.09 -9.22 -2.54
C ARG A 22 -2.95 -10.21 -2.41
N ASN A 23 -2.60 -10.57 -1.18
CA ASN A 23 -1.47 -11.43 -0.88
C ASN A 23 -1.80 -12.32 0.33
N VAL A 24 -1.51 -13.62 0.22
CA VAL A 24 -1.82 -14.60 1.29
C VAL A 24 -1.11 -14.26 2.58
N ARG A 25 0.19 -13.94 2.53
CA ARG A 25 0.98 -13.55 3.71
C ARG A 25 0.42 -12.30 4.39
N LEU A 26 -0.02 -11.32 3.60
CA LEU A 26 -0.68 -10.11 4.11
C LEU A 26 -2.00 -10.43 4.81
N SER A 27 -2.77 -11.41 4.32
CA SER A 27 -3.99 -11.87 4.98
C SER A 27 -3.73 -12.73 6.22
N GLU A 28 -2.60 -13.43 6.29
CA GLU A 28 -2.19 -14.27 7.42
C GLU A 28 -1.63 -13.44 8.59
N ALA A 29 -0.85 -12.40 8.32
CA ALA A 29 -0.14 -11.62 9.35
C ALA A 29 -1.02 -11.17 10.53
N PRO A 30 -2.27 -10.66 10.33
CA PRO A 30 -3.16 -10.30 11.45
C PRO A 30 -3.49 -11.46 12.39
N SER A 31 -3.63 -12.68 11.87
CA SER A 31 -3.91 -13.87 12.68
C SER A 31 -2.76 -14.25 13.60
N TYR A 32 -1.52 -13.85 13.25
CA TYR A 32 -0.33 -14.02 14.08
C TYR A 32 -0.08 -12.81 15.01
N GLY A 33 -0.91 -11.76 14.93
CA GLY A 33 -0.73 -10.53 15.71
C GLY A 33 0.50 -9.73 15.27
N GLU A 34 0.96 -9.91 14.04
CA GLU A 34 2.16 -9.27 13.52
C GLU A 34 1.83 -8.35 12.34
N SER A 35 2.63 -7.29 12.16
CA SER A 35 2.58 -6.50 10.92
C SER A 35 3.13 -7.33 9.76
N ILE A 36 2.71 -7.05 8.53
CA ILE A 36 3.22 -7.76 7.34
C ILE A 36 4.75 -7.66 7.19
N ILE A 37 5.36 -6.57 7.65
CA ILE A 37 6.81 -6.37 7.63
C ILE A 37 7.48 -7.36 8.58
N LYS A 38 6.91 -7.57 9.78
CA LYS A 38 7.47 -8.50 10.77
C LYS A 38 7.21 -9.96 10.39
N TYR A 39 6.01 -10.25 9.89
CA TYR A 39 5.59 -11.59 9.51
C TYR A 39 6.35 -12.14 8.29
N ASP A 40 6.45 -11.35 7.21
CA ASP A 40 7.22 -11.71 6.02
C ASP A 40 7.65 -10.45 5.25
N ALA A 41 8.82 -9.92 5.61
CA ALA A 41 9.44 -8.76 4.97
C ALA A 41 9.73 -8.96 3.47
N SER A 42 9.85 -10.20 3.01
CA SER A 42 10.12 -10.53 1.60
C SER A 42 8.85 -10.64 0.75
N SER A 43 7.68 -10.64 1.40
CA SER A 43 6.40 -10.76 0.71
C SER A 43 6.09 -9.55 -0.18
N LYS A 44 5.32 -9.78 -1.25
CA LYS A 44 4.75 -8.69 -2.07
C LYS A 44 3.89 -7.73 -1.24
N GLY A 45 3.21 -8.24 -0.20
CA GLY A 45 2.43 -7.41 0.72
C GLY A 45 3.30 -6.39 1.46
N ALA A 46 4.43 -6.86 2.02
CA ALA A 46 5.39 -5.99 2.70
C ALA A 46 5.98 -4.95 1.74
N ALA A 47 6.41 -5.36 0.55
CA ALA A 47 6.95 -4.45 -0.47
C ALA A 47 5.93 -3.36 -0.87
N ASN A 48 4.66 -3.72 -1.08
CA ASN A 48 3.61 -2.77 -1.43
C ASN A 48 3.38 -1.73 -0.31
N TYR A 49 3.34 -2.16 0.96
CA TYR A 49 3.18 -1.23 2.09
C TYR A 49 4.39 -0.30 2.27
N LEU A 50 5.60 -0.80 2.06
CA LEU A 50 6.81 0.04 2.11
C LEU A 50 6.83 1.08 0.99
N ASN A 51 6.41 0.71 -0.23
CA ASN A 51 6.28 1.65 -1.33
C ASN A 51 5.23 2.73 -1.05
N MET A 52 4.07 2.34 -0.49
CA MET A 52 3.01 3.28 -0.11
C MET A 52 3.49 4.24 1.00
N ALA A 53 4.22 3.73 2.00
CA ALA A 53 4.81 4.56 3.05
C ALA A 53 5.80 5.59 2.47
N ASN A 54 6.67 5.17 1.53
CA ASN A 54 7.57 6.07 0.84
C ASN A 54 6.83 7.14 0.03
N GLU A 55 5.75 6.76 -0.64
CA GLU A 55 4.90 7.69 -1.39
C GLU A 55 4.23 8.72 -0.47
N LEU A 56 3.68 8.27 0.66
CA LEU A 56 3.10 9.14 1.69
C LEU A 56 4.11 10.15 2.22
N LEU A 57 5.34 9.71 2.51
CA LEU A 57 6.41 10.60 2.96
C LEU A 57 6.78 11.64 1.90
N LYS A 58 6.77 11.27 0.61
CA LYS A 58 7.05 12.21 -0.49
C LYS A 58 5.93 13.24 -0.62
N LYS A 59 4.66 12.83 -0.68
CA LYS A 59 3.51 13.75 -0.75
C LYS A 59 3.48 14.72 0.43
N ASN A 60 3.79 14.25 1.64
CA ASN A 60 3.83 15.10 2.83
C ASN A 60 5.01 16.09 2.82
N LYS A 61 6.16 15.72 2.26
CA LYS A 61 7.34 16.61 2.16
C LYS A 61 7.17 17.73 1.14
N GLU A 62 6.35 17.54 0.11
CA GLU A 62 6.01 18.59 -0.86
C GLU A 62 5.07 19.66 -0.27
N THR A 63 4.49 19.41 0.91
CA THR A 63 3.55 20.33 1.59
C THR A 63 4.23 21.19 2.68
N VAL A 64 5.57 21.17 2.77
CA VAL A 64 6.34 21.95 3.76
C VAL A 64 7.17 23.04 3.09
#